data_AF-A0A969IKE4-F1
#
_entry.id   AF-A0A969IKE4-F1
#
_cell.length_a   1.000
_cell.length_b   1.000
_cell.length_c   1.000
_cell.angle_alpha   90.00
_cell.angle_beta   90.00
_cell.angle_gamma   90.00
#
_symmetry.space_group_name_H-M   'P 1'
#
loop_
_entity.id
_entity.type
_entity.pdbx_description
1 polymer ?
#
loop_
_entity_poly.entity_id
_entity_poly.type
_entity_poly.pdbx_seq_one_letter_code
_entity_poly.pdbx_strand_id
1 'polypeptide(L)'
;MAIAAVALVQFAGNVSAQTPVKQLKLTEKHIEGFIAAHKDMGAVAEKMDGDKPDPKVQAQLESISKKFGFKDFNEYDDVASNIALVMAGIDPQTKAFTDPPTAIKREIDEITADKSMPEKERKQALEELAEAMKMAQPIQFPGNIEVVKKYYDRLEPLLQ
;
A
#
# COMPACT_ATOMS: atom_id res chain seq x y z
N MET A 1 17.97 16.40 21.96
CA MET A 1 16.57 15.97 21.75
C MET A 1 16.43 15.78 20.25
N ALA A 2 16.18 14.55 19.83
CA ALA A 2 16.33 14.11 18.44
C ALA A 2 15.30 14.79 17.53
N ILE A 3 15.77 15.35 16.42
CA ILE A 3 14.93 15.75 15.29
C ILE A 3 14.60 14.45 14.56
N ALA A 4 13.43 13.89 14.83
CA ALA A 4 12.87 12.84 14.00
C ALA A 4 12.35 13.50 12.72
N ALA A 5 13.20 13.56 11.70
CA ALA A 5 12.75 13.72 10.33
C ALA A 5 11.96 12.46 9.98
N VAL A 6 10.64 12.49 10.16
CA VAL A 6 9.78 11.50 9.53
C VAL A 6 9.79 11.86 8.05
N ALA A 7 10.58 11.08 7.32
CA ALA A 7 10.63 11.12 5.88
C ALA A 7 9.18 11.02 5.37
N LEU A 8 8.70 12.09 4.74
CA LEU A 8 7.80 11.94 3.59
C LEU A 8 8.55 11.07 2.59
N VAL A 9 8.39 9.75 2.73
CA VAL A 9 8.79 8.81 1.70
C VAL A 9 8.04 9.26 0.46
N GLN A 10 8.83 9.56 -0.55
CA GLN A 10 8.40 10.04 -1.84
C GLN A 10 7.40 9.05 -2.43
N PHE A 11 6.10 9.33 -2.28
CA PHE A 11 5.11 9.00 -3.28
C PHE A 11 5.05 10.13 -4.34
N ALA A 12 6.23 10.60 -4.77
CA ALA A 12 6.39 11.28 -6.05
C ALA A 12 6.49 10.20 -7.14
N GLY A 13 5.43 9.41 -7.26
CA GLY A 13 5.24 8.37 -8.24
C GLY A 13 3.76 8.31 -8.54
N ASN A 14 3.28 9.31 -9.29
CA ASN A 14 1.91 9.47 -9.75
C ASN A 14 0.85 9.49 -8.63
N VAL A 15 0.38 10.69 -8.30
CA VAL A 15 -1.02 10.90 -7.89
C VAL A 15 -1.92 10.55 -9.10
N SER A 16 -1.91 9.28 -9.51
CA SER A 16 -3.07 8.70 -10.19
C SER A 16 -4.15 8.70 -9.13
N ALA A 17 -5.31 9.28 -9.42
CA ALA A 17 -6.46 9.26 -8.52
C ALA A 17 -6.62 7.83 -7.97
N GLN A 18 -6.19 7.61 -6.72
CA GLN A 18 -6.13 6.28 -6.14
C GLN A 18 -7.58 5.85 -5.98
N THR A 19 -8.03 5.03 -6.91
CA THR A 19 -9.35 4.45 -6.81
C THR A 19 -9.38 3.70 -5.48
N PRO A 20 -10.42 3.90 -4.65
CA PRO A 20 -10.71 3.08 -3.50
C PRO A 20 -10.23 1.64 -3.67
N VAL A 21 -9.24 1.20 -2.88
CA VAL A 21 -8.76 -0.19 -2.94
C VAL A 21 -9.96 -1.10 -2.74
N LYS A 22 -10.20 -1.97 -3.73
CA LYS A 22 -11.20 -3.02 -3.63
C LYS A 22 -10.72 -4.00 -2.57
N GLN A 23 -11.29 -3.92 -1.39
CA GLN A 23 -10.87 -4.79 -0.30
C GLN A 23 -11.31 -6.23 -0.55
N LEU A 24 -10.43 -7.19 -0.26
CA LEU A 24 -10.70 -8.61 -0.32
C LEU A 24 -10.22 -9.27 0.96
N LYS A 25 -10.91 -10.34 1.37
CA LYS A 25 -10.50 -11.14 2.53
C LYS A 25 -9.25 -11.94 2.15
N LEU A 26 -8.11 -11.58 2.72
CA LEU A 26 -6.84 -12.26 2.49
C LEU A 26 -6.83 -13.62 3.18
N THR A 27 -6.14 -14.56 2.55
CA THR A 27 -5.83 -15.87 3.11
C THR A 27 -4.32 -16.05 3.19
N GLU A 28 -3.84 -17.00 4.00
CA GLU A 28 -2.40 -17.32 4.05
C GLU A 28 -1.88 -17.74 2.67
N LYS A 29 -2.68 -18.48 1.90
CA LYS A 29 -2.33 -18.87 0.53
C LYS A 29 -2.13 -17.66 -0.39
N HIS A 30 -2.95 -16.61 -0.25
CA HIS A 30 -2.76 -15.38 -1.02
C HIS A 30 -1.42 -14.71 -0.70
N ILE A 31 -1.08 -14.60 0.59
CA ILE A 31 0.20 -14.00 1.03
C ILE A 31 1.39 -14.82 0.52
N GLU A 32 1.34 -16.13 0.68
CA GLU A 32 2.42 -17.03 0.25
C GLU A 32 2.58 -17.02 -1.27
N GLY A 33 1.47 -17.03 -2.01
CA GLY A 33 1.46 -16.90 -3.46
C GLY A 33 2.06 -15.57 -3.90
N PHE A 34 1.73 -14.47 -3.22
CA PHE A 34 2.26 -13.14 -3.55
C PHE A 34 3.79 -13.09 -3.36
N ILE A 35 4.26 -13.56 -2.21
CA ILE A 35 5.70 -13.62 -1.89
C ILE A 35 6.45 -14.50 -2.92
N ALA A 36 5.88 -15.65 -3.28
CA ALA A 36 6.50 -16.57 -4.24
C ALA A 36 6.52 -16.01 -5.67
N ALA A 37 5.47 -15.29 -6.06
CA ALA A 37 5.33 -14.70 -7.39
C ALA A 37 6.14 -13.41 -7.59
N HIS A 38 6.47 -12.69 -6.51
CA HIS A 38 7.00 -11.33 -6.57
C HIS A 38 8.18 -11.15 -7.55
N LYS A 39 9.18 -12.02 -7.47
CA LYS A 39 10.35 -11.97 -8.35
C LYS A 39 10.00 -12.21 -9.83
N ASP A 40 9.16 -13.22 -10.10
CA ASP A 40 8.75 -13.56 -11.47
C ASP A 40 7.90 -12.42 -12.06
N MET A 41 7.03 -11.81 -11.25
CA MET A 41 6.21 -10.65 -11.66
C MET A 41 7.07 -9.41 -11.95
N GLY A 42 8.02 -9.08 -11.07
CA GLY A 42 8.93 -7.96 -11.26
C GLY A 42 9.73 -8.07 -12.56
N ALA A 43 10.26 -9.25 -12.88
CA ALA A 43 10.99 -9.49 -14.12
C ALA A 43 10.13 -9.35 -15.40
N VAL A 44 8.81 -9.46 -15.29
CA VAL A 44 7.88 -9.19 -16.39
C VAL A 44 7.53 -7.70 -16.45
N ALA A 45 7.37 -7.05 -15.30
CA ALA A 45 7.12 -5.61 -15.21
C ALA A 45 8.29 -4.78 -15.78
N GLU A 46 9.53 -5.21 -15.60
CA GLU A 46 10.72 -4.58 -16.22
C GLU A 46 10.69 -4.55 -17.76
N LYS A 47 9.85 -5.40 -18.38
CA LYS A 47 9.67 -5.46 -19.84
C LYS A 47 8.50 -4.61 -20.33
N MET A 48 7.79 -3.91 -19.44
CA MET A 48 6.73 -2.99 -19.82
C MET A 48 7.34 -1.69 -20.34
N ASP A 49 7.12 -1.41 -21.62
CA ASP A 49 7.41 -0.11 -22.22
C ASP A 49 6.11 0.72 -22.31
N GLY A 50 5.95 1.71 -21.43
CA GLY A 50 4.80 2.63 -21.42
C GLY A 50 3.51 2.09 -20.79
N ASP A 51 2.44 2.89 -20.85
CA ASP A 51 1.21 2.68 -20.07
C ASP A 51 0.30 1.52 -20.53
N LYS A 52 0.57 0.92 -21.70
CA LYS A 52 -0.25 -0.18 -22.23
C LYS A 52 0.54 -1.47 -22.26
N PRO A 53 0.18 -2.48 -21.45
CA PRO A 53 0.82 -3.78 -21.50
C PRO A 53 0.71 -4.34 -22.92
N ASP A 54 1.84 -4.69 -23.53
CA ASP A 54 1.85 -5.54 -24.72
C ASP A 54 1.06 -6.84 -24.39
N PRO A 55 0.21 -7.35 -25.28
CA PRO A 55 -0.56 -8.59 -25.04
C PRO A 55 0.30 -9.77 -24.56
N LYS A 56 1.57 -9.85 -24.97
CA LYS A 56 2.54 -10.86 -24.50
C LYS A 56 2.92 -10.66 -23.03
N VAL A 57 3.07 -9.42 -22.59
CA VAL A 57 3.33 -9.10 -21.17
C VAL A 57 2.12 -9.48 -20.33
N GLN A 58 0.92 -9.13 -20.78
CA GLN A 58 -0.31 -9.51 -20.08
C GLN A 58 -0.47 -11.04 -19.98
N ALA A 59 -0.15 -11.78 -21.05
CA ALA A 59 -0.16 -13.24 -21.03
C ALA A 59 0.89 -13.84 -20.06
N GLN A 60 2.07 -13.22 -19.93
CA GLN A 60 3.08 -13.65 -18.97
C GLN A 60 2.62 -13.43 -17.52
N LEU A 61 2.06 -12.26 -17.22
CA LEU A 61 1.50 -11.96 -15.90
C LEU A 61 0.37 -12.93 -15.53
N GLU A 62 -0.53 -13.22 -16.47
CA GLU A 62 -1.60 -14.20 -16.29
C GLU A 62 -1.05 -15.61 -16.01
N SER A 63 -0.03 -16.03 -16.76
CA SER A 63 0.61 -17.34 -16.58
C SER A 63 1.30 -17.46 -15.22
N ILE A 64 2.02 -16.42 -14.79
CA ILE A 64 2.69 -16.38 -13.49
C ILE A 64 1.64 -16.41 -12.37
N SER A 65 0.58 -15.62 -12.48
CA SER A 65 -0.50 -15.56 -11.48
C SER A 65 -1.09 -16.96 -11.26
N LYS A 66 -1.45 -17.65 -12.35
CA LYS A 66 -1.97 -19.02 -12.27
C LYS A 66 -0.97 -20.02 -11.71
N LYS A 67 0.31 -19.92 -12.08
CA LYS A 67 1.40 -20.76 -11.56
C LYS A 67 1.49 -20.67 -10.02
N PHE A 68 1.24 -19.50 -9.44
CA PHE A 68 1.30 -19.28 -7.99
C PHE A 68 -0.06 -19.36 -7.28
N GLY A 69 -1.08 -19.91 -7.95
CA GLY A 69 -2.34 -20.29 -7.34
C GLY A 69 -3.39 -19.20 -7.26
N PHE A 70 -3.18 -18.08 -7.96
CA PHE A 70 -4.20 -17.07 -8.23
C PHE A 70 -5.08 -17.50 -9.40
N LYS A 71 -6.32 -17.02 -9.43
CA LYS A 71 -7.28 -17.24 -10.50
C LYS A 71 -6.83 -16.60 -11.81
N ASP A 72 -6.38 -15.36 -11.72
CA ASP A 72 -5.97 -14.49 -12.83
C ASP A 72 -5.04 -13.39 -12.30
N PHE A 73 -4.48 -12.58 -13.20
CA PHE A 73 -3.64 -11.45 -12.81
C PHE A 73 -4.39 -10.38 -11.99
N ASN A 74 -5.70 -10.23 -12.19
CA ASN A 74 -6.49 -9.27 -11.42
C ASN A 74 -6.59 -9.69 -9.95
N GLU A 75 -6.72 -10.99 -9.64
CA GLU A 75 -6.68 -11.45 -8.24
C GLU A 75 -5.30 -11.21 -7.61
N TYR A 76 -4.21 -11.38 -8.36
CA TYR A 76 -2.87 -11.05 -7.86
C TYR A 76 -2.75 -9.55 -7.52
N ASP A 77 -3.22 -8.66 -8.41
CA ASP A 77 -3.18 -7.22 -8.21
C ASP A 77 -4.08 -6.75 -7.05
N ASP A 78 -5.30 -7.30 -6.97
CA ASP A 78 -6.22 -7.08 -5.85
C ASP A 78 -5.55 -7.52 -4.52
N VAL A 79 -4.85 -8.67 -4.49
CA VAL A 79 -4.11 -9.17 -3.31
C VAL A 79 -2.97 -8.25 -2.95
N ALA A 80 -2.15 -7.83 -3.91
CA ALA A 80 -1.05 -6.89 -3.70
C ALA A 80 -1.55 -5.58 -3.08
N SER A 81 -2.63 -5.02 -3.63
CA SER A 81 -3.25 -3.79 -3.13
C SER A 81 -3.77 -3.92 -1.70
N ASN A 82 -4.35 -5.07 -1.34
CA ASN A 82 -4.84 -5.33 0.03
C ASN A 82 -3.70 -5.53 1.02
N ILE A 83 -2.61 -6.18 0.61
CA ILE A 83 -1.38 -6.30 1.42
C ILE A 83 -0.81 -4.90 1.68
N ALA A 84 -0.65 -4.09 0.63
CA ALA A 84 -0.11 -2.73 0.73
C ALA A 84 -0.98 -1.85 1.66
N LEU A 85 -2.30 -1.91 1.53
CA LEU A 85 -3.23 -1.18 2.39
C LEU A 85 -3.02 -1.49 3.87
N VAL A 86 -2.87 -2.77 4.22
CA VAL A 86 -2.66 -3.18 5.62
C VAL A 86 -1.25 -2.84 6.09
N MET A 87 -0.23 -3.07 5.26
CA MET A 87 1.17 -2.75 5.58
C MET A 87 1.37 -1.25 5.85
N ALA A 88 0.71 -0.37 5.08
CA ALA A 88 0.75 1.08 5.29
C ALA A 88 0.22 1.52 6.66
N GLY A 89 -0.70 0.74 7.25
CA GLY A 89 -1.23 0.99 8.60
C GLY A 89 -0.41 0.36 9.72
N ILE A 90 0.64 -0.43 9.43
CA ILE A 90 1.48 -1.08 10.46
C ILE A 90 2.71 -0.23 10.73
N ASP A 91 2.85 0.20 11.98
CA ASP A 91 4.07 0.85 12.46
C ASP A 91 5.25 -0.15 12.43
N PRO A 92 6.37 0.15 11.76
CA PRO A 92 7.45 -0.81 11.54
C PRO A 92 8.19 -1.19 12.84
N GLN A 93 8.16 -0.34 13.87
CA GLN A 93 8.88 -0.56 15.14
C GLN A 93 8.05 -1.37 16.14
N THR A 94 6.80 -0.96 16.34
CA THR A 94 5.89 -1.52 17.34
C THR A 94 5.01 -2.63 16.79
N LYS A 95 4.92 -2.73 15.45
CA LYS A 95 3.96 -3.58 14.73
C LYS A 95 2.49 -3.28 15.12
N ALA A 96 2.22 -2.13 15.71
CA ALA A 96 0.87 -1.68 16.01
C ALA A 96 0.17 -1.31 14.69
N PHE A 97 -1.11 -1.65 14.57
CA PHE A 97 -1.90 -1.26 13.40
C PHE A 97 -2.73 -0.03 13.76
N THR A 98 -2.76 0.95 12.86
CA THR A 98 -3.71 2.06 12.88
C THR A 98 -4.49 2.04 11.56
N ASP A 99 -5.82 2.13 11.62
CA ASP A 99 -6.61 2.26 10.41
C ASP A 99 -6.36 3.61 9.72
N PRO A 100 -6.51 3.69 8.38
CA PRO A 100 -6.15 4.91 7.64
C PRO A 100 -6.90 6.17 8.09
N PRO A 101 -8.23 6.17 8.32
CA PRO A 101 -8.93 7.33 8.84
C PRO A 101 -8.39 7.82 10.20
N THR A 102 -8.09 6.89 11.13
CA THR A 102 -7.50 7.25 12.43
C THR A 102 -6.10 7.82 12.29
N ALA A 103 -5.27 7.28 11.39
CA ALA A 103 -3.93 7.80 11.12
C ALA A 103 -3.98 9.23 10.56
N ILE A 104 -4.79 9.46 9.53
CA ILE A 104 -4.95 10.78 8.89
C ILE A 104 -5.48 11.80 9.89
N LYS A 105 -6.47 11.44 10.71
CA LYS A 105 -7.00 12.34 11.74
C LYS A 105 -5.93 12.76 12.74
N ARG A 106 -5.12 11.81 13.20
CA ARG A 106 -4.01 12.10 14.13
C ARG A 106 -2.99 13.03 13.50
N GLU A 107 -2.64 12.82 12.23
CA GLU A 107 -1.70 13.68 11.52
C GLU A 107 -2.25 15.11 11.33
N ILE A 108 -3.55 15.25 11.03
CA ILE A 108 -4.24 16.55 11.01
C ILE A 108 -4.13 17.25 12.37
N ASP A 109 -4.38 16.54 13.46
CA ASP A 109 -4.33 17.09 14.82
C ASP A 109 -2.89 17.52 15.18
N GLU A 110 -1.88 16.72 14.82
CA GLU A 110 -0.45 17.01 15.03
C GLU A 110 0.01 18.25 14.24
N ILE A 111 -0.28 18.31 12.94
CA ILE A 111 0.07 19.44 12.08
C ILE A 111 -0.66 20.72 12.49
N THR A 112 -1.91 20.61 12.94
CA THR A 112 -2.67 21.75 13.46
C THR A 112 -2.06 22.31 14.75
N ALA A 113 -1.53 21.43 15.60
CA ALA A 113 -0.85 21.82 16.83
C ALA A 113 0.58 22.34 16.60
N ASP A 114 1.23 21.96 15.50
CA ASP A 114 2.59 22.37 15.19
C ASP A 114 2.68 23.84 14.72
N LYS A 115 3.19 24.68 15.62
CA LYS A 115 3.42 26.12 15.40
C LYS A 115 4.78 26.40 14.75
N SER A 116 5.65 25.41 14.63
CA SER A 116 6.97 25.56 14.01
C SER A 116 6.91 25.49 12.48
N MET A 117 5.86 24.87 11.93
CA MET A 117 5.64 24.82 10.48
C MET A 117 5.29 26.20 9.90
N PRO A 118 5.90 26.58 8.76
CA PRO A 118 5.46 27.73 7.98
C PRO A 118 3.97 27.64 7.62
N GLU A 119 3.26 28.76 7.71
CA GLU A 119 1.79 28.78 7.53
C GLU A 119 1.35 28.21 6.19
N LYS A 120 2.08 28.54 5.11
CA LYS A 120 1.80 28.04 3.77
C LYS A 120 1.92 26.52 3.69
N GLU A 121 2.99 25.96 4.23
CA GLU A 121 3.25 24.52 4.23
C GLU A 121 2.22 23.78 5.08
N ARG A 122 1.92 24.30 6.28
CA ARG A 122 0.87 23.75 7.16
C ARG A 122 -0.48 23.71 6.45
N LYS A 123 -0.86 24.81 5.77
CA LYS A 123 -2.13 24.88 5.05
C LYS A 123 -2.19 23.86 3.91
N GLN A 124 -1.12 23.73 3.12
CA GLN A 124 -1.07 22.75 2.03
C GLN A 124 -1.17 21.32 2.56
N ALA A 125 -0.42 20.97 3.61
CA ALA A 125 -0.48 19.64 4.21
C ALA A 125 -1.88 19.31 4.75
N LEU A 126 -2.54 20.26 5.42
CA LEU A 126 -3.92 20.08 5.91
C LEU A 126 -4.94 19.91 4.78
N GLU A 127 -4.76 20.59 3.66
CA GLU A 127 -5.62 20.42 2.47
C GLU A 127 -5.43 19.01 1.86
N GLU A 128 -4.19 18.55 1.71
CA GLU A 128 -3.88 17.20 1.21
C GLU A 128 -4.46 16.10 2.13
N LEU A 129 -4.27 16.23 3.44
CA LEU A 129 -4.81 15.30 4.43
C LEU A 129 -6.35 15.32 4.47
N ALA A 130 -6.98 16.48 4.27
CA ALA A 130 -8.43 16.56 4.18
C ALA A 130 -8.98 15.82 2.95
N GLU A 131 -8.30 15.88 1.80
CA GLU A 131 -8.66 15.08 0.62
C GLU A 131 -8.40 13.58 0.85
N ALA A 132 -7.26 13.23 1.45
CA ALA A 132 -6.96 11.85 1.83
C ALA A 132 -8.05 11.28 2.76
N MET A 133 -8.51 12.07 3.74
CA MET A 133 -9.57 11.67 4.68
C MET A 133 -10.90 11.35 3.98
N LYS A 134 -11.24 12.03 2.89
CA LYS A 134 -12.45 11.74 2.10
C LYS A 134 -12.36 10.42 1.35
N MET A 135 -11.15 10.03 0.95
CA MET A 135 -10.87 8.80 0.21
C MET A 135 -10.58 7.61 1.14
N ALA A 136 -10.16 7.89 2.37
CA ALA A 136 -9.79 6.90 3.36
C ALA A 136 -10.98 5.99 3.70
N GLN A 137 -10.77 4.70 3.53
CA GLN A 137 -11.76 3.69 3.90
C GLN A 137 -11.28 2.91 5.13
N PRO A 138 -12.19 2.61 6.07
CA PRO A 138 -11.91 1.64 7.11
C PRO A 138 -11.55 0.28 6.53
N ILE A 139 -10.79 -0.52 7.26
CA ILE A 139 -10.54 -1.92 6.91
C ILE A 139 -11.87 -2.70 7.00
N GLN A 140 -12.29 -3.28 5.88
CA GLN A 140 -13.51 -4.10 5.77
C GLN A 140 -13.29 -5.52 6.31
N PHE A 141 -12.05 -6.02 6.25
CA PHE A 141 -11.68 -7.36 6.71
C PHE A 141 -10.60 -7.30 7.79
N PRO A 142 -10.96 -7.09 9.07
CA PRO A 142 -9.98 -6.94 10.15
C PRO A 142 -9.02 -8.13 10.30
N GLY A 143 -9.46 -9.35 9.96
CA GLY A 143 -8.61 -10.55 9.96
C GLY A 143 -7.40 -10.46 9.02
N ASN A 144 -7.44 -9.59 8.00
CA ASN A 144 -6.30 -9.33 7.12
C ASN A 144 -5.11 -8.76 7.91
N ILE A 145 -5.37 -8.01 9.00
CA ILE A 145 -4.31 -7.41 9.83
C ILE A 145 -3.47 -8.51 10.47
N GLU A 146 -4.11 -9.54 11.04
CA GLU A 146 -3.41 -10.66 11.67
C GLU A 146 -2.61 -11.46 10.65
N VAL A 147 -3.21 -11.76 9.51
CA VAL A 147 -2.57 -12.52 8.43
C VAL A 147 -1.37 -11.75 7.88
N VAL A 148 -1.49 -10.46 7.58
CA VAL A 148 -0.36 -9.66 7.07
C VAL A 148 0.74 -9.50 8.13
N LYS A 149 0.39 -9.22 9.40
CA LYS A 149 1.38 -9.13 10.48
C LYS A 149 2.19 -10.41 10.65
N LYS A 150 1.56 -11.59 10.51
CA LYS A 150 2.25 -12.89 10.58
C LYS A 150 3.38 -13.02 9.55
N TYR A 151 3.26 -12.37 8.39
CA TYR A 151 4.25 -12.42 7.31
C TYR A 151 5.02 -11.09 7.12
N TYR A 152 4.92 -10.14 8.06
CA TYR A 152 5.42 -8.77 7.90
C TYR A 152 6.87 -8.72 7.39
N ASP A 153 7.79 -9.41 8.07
CA ASP A 153 9.23 -9.35 7.75
C ASP A 153 9.56 -9.93 6.35
N ARG A 154 8.66 -10.77 5.81
CA ARG A 154 8.79 -11.32 4.45
C ARG A 154 8.13 -10.43 3.41
N LEU A 155 7.18 -9.58 3.80
CA LEU A 155 6.42 -8.70 2.93
C LEU A 155 7.07 -7.31 2.81
N GLU A 156 7.60 -6.77 3.91
CA GLU A 156 8.25 -5.46 3.97
C GLU A 156 9.26 -5.22 2.82
N PRO A 157 10.26 -6.10 2.57
CA PRO A 157 11.23 -5.86 1.50
C PRO A 157 10.65 -6.00 0.09
N LEU A 158 9.41 -6.47 -0.06
CA LEU A 158 8.75 -6.63 -1.36
C LEU A 158 7.88 -5.41 -1.74
N LEU A 159 7.74 -4.44 -0.84
CA LEU A 159 6.92 -3.25 -1.04
C LEU A 159 7.74 -1.97 -1.16
N GLN A 160 9.07 -2.09 -1.27
CA GLN A 160 10.03 -0.99 -1.38
C GLN A 160 10.56 -0.82 -2.80
#